data_AF-A0A961B1E5-F1
#
_entry.id   AF-A0A961B1E5-F1
#
_cell.length_a   1.000
_cell.length_b   1.000
_cell.length_c   1.000
_cell.angle_alpha   90.00
_cell.angle_beta   90.00
_cell.angle_gamma   90.00
#
_symmetry.space_group_name_H-M   'P 1'
#
loop_
_entity.id
_entity.type
_entity.pdbx_description
1 polymer ?
#
loop_
_entity_poly.entity_id
_entity_poly.type
_entity_poly.pdbx_seq_one_letter_code
_entity_poly.pdbx_strand_id
1 'polypeptide(L)'
;MKSLVQQLPGTALFLAVAMAFGMTPPPSFAADPGAVDFNRDIRPLLSSKCVKCHGPDEHDRKADLRLDIREGALADLGGYAAIKPGDAAASELIARLVTDDPEELMPPPKSGPALEAKEIETLRRWIEEGAAYAEHWSFVKPTRPEPPKNGIGGEKNAIDHFVRARLEAEGLKSRPEADPYSLLRRLSIDLVGLPPRPEESGRFAEAWKKAGTEEERDRLYLAEADRLLASEAFGERWAAPWLDLARYADSMGYASDNLRTIWAYRDWVIGAMNRNVPYDRFTLEQLAGDLIPDASPETRIATAFHRNTMNNTEGGTDNEEFRVAAVKDRVNTTMQVWMGLTMNCAECHSHKYDPITQAEYYRFYDFFNQTADVDTNDDAPTLPV
;
A
#
# COMPACT_ATOMS: atom_id res chain seq x y z
N MET A 1 -61.70 39.50 5.82
CA MET A 1 -61.86 40.76 5.06
C MET A 1 -60.96 40.66 3.84
N LYS A 2 -61.52 40.42 2.64
CA LYS A 2 -61.60 41.41 1.52
C LYS A 2 -60.25 42.11 1.29
N SER A 3 -59.56 42.10 0.15
CA SER A 3 -59.89 42.11 -1.29
C SER A 3 -58.53 41.94 -2.02
N LEU A 4 -58.30 41.10 -3.04
CA LEU A 4 -58.71 41.12 -4.46
C LEU A 4 -58.21 42.32 -5.30
N VAL A 5 -57.76 41.98 -6.54
CA VAL A 5 -57.50 42.80 -7.76
C VAL A 5 -56.02 43.23 -7.92
N GLN A 6 -55.23 42.97 -9.00
CA GLN A 6 -55.39 42.97 -10.49
C GLN A 6 -54.13 42.28 -11.11
N GLN A 7 -54.14 41.21 -11.91
CA GLN A 7 -54.29 41.07 -13.39
C GLN A 7 -53.53 42.07 -14.32
N LEU A 8 -52.43 41.62 -14.98
CA LEU A 8 -52.21 41.42 -16.45
C LEU A 8 -50.70 41.37 -16.85
N PRO A 9 -50.33 40.85 -18.05
CA PRO A 9 -49.13 40.03 -18.27
C PRO A 9 -47.97 40.78 -18.94
N GLY A 10 -46.75 40.40 -18.59
CA GLY A 10 -45.52 40.79 -19.29
C GLY A 10 -44.87 39.56 -19.92
N THR A 11 -44.95 39.47 -21.24
CA THR A 11 -44.15 38.58 -22.08
C THR A 11 -42.66 38.87 -21.88
N ALA A 12 -41.97 38.05 -21.09
CA ALA A 12 -40.51 38.05 -21.02
C ALA A 12 -39.96 36.95 -21.92
N LEU A 13 -39.43 37.39 -23.07
CA LEU A 13 -38.68 36.60 -24.03
C LEU A 13 -37.38 36.11 -23.35
N PHE A 14 -37.33 34.85 -22.92
CA PHE A 14 -36.08 34.23 -22.47
C PHE A 14 -35.22 33.92 -23.70
N LEU A 15 -34.24 34.78 -23.96
CA LEU A 15 -33.10 34.44 -24.82
C LEU A 15 -32.28 33.37 -24.10
N ALA A 16 -32.38 32.13 -24.58
CA ALA A 16 -31.46 31.06 -24.22
C ALA A 16 -30.09 31.36 -24.83
N VAL A 17 -29.17 31.91 -24.03
CA VAL A 17 -27.74 31.95 -24.36
C VAL A 17 -27.21 30.53 -24.11
N ALA A 18 -27.09 29.75 -25.19
CA ALA A 18 -26.36 28.50 -25.17
C ALA A 18 -24.86 28.81 -25.03
N MET A 19 -24.35 28.85 -23.80
CA MET A 19 -22.91 28.73 -23.56
C MET A 19 -22.50 27.29 -23.88
N ALA A 20 -21.93 27.10 -25.07
CA ALA A 20 -21.18 25.90 -25.38
C ALA A 20 -19.93 25.88 -24.49
N PHE A 21 -20.06 25.28 -23.31
CA PHE A 21 -18.91 24.83 -22.54
C PHE A 21 -18.27 23.70 -23.36
N GLY A 22 -17.19 24.03 -24.07
CA GLY A 22 -16.32 23.05 -24.68
C GLY A 22 -15.77 22.15 -23.59
N MET A 23 -16.41 20.99 -23.38
CA MET A 23 -15.83 19.90 -22.60
C MET A 23 -14.64 19.39 -23.40
N THR A 24 -13.45 19.94 -23.15
CA THR A 24 -12.21 19.27 -23.49
C THR A 24 -12.20 17.96 -22.70
N PRO A 25 -12.20 16.79 -23.37
CA PRO A 25 -12.05 15.54 -22.66
C PRO A 25 -10.73 15.56 -21.89
N PRO A 26 -10.68 14.99 -20.67
CA PRO A 26 -9.43 14.86 -19.95
C PRO A 26 -8.43 14.10 -20.84
N PRO A 27 -7.12 14.43 -20.77
CA PRO A 27 -6.10 13.73 -21.53
C PRO A 27 -6.25 12.22 -21.27
N SER A 28 -6.48 11.48 -22.34
CA SER A 28 -6.52 10.03 -22.31
C SER A 28 -5.13 9.56 -21.88
N PHE A 29 -5.02 8.93 -20.71
CA PHE A 29 -3.83 8.19 -20.28
C PHE A 29 -3.70 6.87 -21.06
N ALA A 30 -3.94 6.89 -22.38
CA ALA A 30 -3.38 5.88 -23.25
C ALA A 30 -1.90 6.26 -23.40
N ALA A 31 -1.08 5.83 -22.45
CA ALA A 31 0.36 5.95 -22.55
C ALA A 31 0.78 5.35 -23.90
N ASP A 32 1.46 6.15 -24.73
CA ASP A 32 2.11 5.63 -25.93
C ASP A 32 3.06 4.50 -25.46
N PRO A 33 2.89 3.25 -25.94
CA PRO A 33 3.75 2.15 -25.56
C PRO A 33 5.24 2.42 -25.81
N GLY A 34 5.57 3.38 -26.67
CA GLY A 34 6.94 3.83 -26.95
C GLY A 34 7.45 5.00 -26.11
N ALA A 35 6.59 5.72 -25.38
CA ALA A 35 6.98 6.86 -24.54
C ALA A 35 7.63 6.38 -23.23
N VAL A 36 8.60 7.17 -22.75
CA VAL A 36 9.30 6.87 -21.50
C VAL A 36 8.41 7.26 -20.32
N ASP A 37 8.05 6.30 -19.47
CA ASP A 37 7.23 6.54 -18.28
C ASP A 37 8.12 6.73 -17.06
N PHE A 38 7.88 7.80 -16.30
CA PHE A 38 8.74 8.13 -15.17
C PHE A 38 8.74 7.04 -14.09
N ASN A 39 7.59 6.48 -13.73
CA ASN A 39 7.52 5.49 -12.65
C ASN A 39 8.01 4.09 -13.08
N ARG A 40 7.76 3.72 -14.34
CA ARG A 40 8.17 2.43 -14.91
C ARG A 40 9.66 2.40 -15.27
N ASP A 41 10.15 3.45 -15.91
CA ASP A 41 11.45 3.42 -16.60
C ASP A 41 12.52 4.28 -15.92
N ILE A 42 12.17 5.43 -15.33
CA ILE A 42 13.15 6.42 -14.83
C ILE A 42 13.38 6.31 -13.33
N ARG A 43 12.31 6.28 -12.55
CA ARG A 43 12.37 6.24 -11.09
C ARG A 43 13.16 5.02 -10.58
N PRO A 44 13.03 3.80 -11.13
CA PRO A 44 13.87 2.68 -10.70
C PRO A 44 15.37 2.92 -10.95
N LEU A 45 15.73 3.58 -12.06
CA LEU A 45 17.11 3.95 -12.37
C LEU A 45 17.64 4.99 -11.38
N LEU A 46 16.90 6.09 -11.17
CA LEU A 46 17.29 7.12 -10.21
C LEU A 46 17.40 6.54 -8.79
N SER A 47 16.41 5.76 -8.36
CA SER A 47 16.38 5.16 -7.03
C SER A 47 17.54 4.21 -6.77
N SER A 48 17.89 3.37 -7.75
CA SER A 48 18.93 2.36 -7.59
C SER A 48 20.36 2.89 -7.79
N LYS A 49 20.53 3.94 -8.61
CA LYS A 49 21.86 4.43 -9.02
C LYS A 49 22.22 5.81 -8.46
N CYS A 50 21.25 6.65 -8.13
CA CYS A 50 21.48 8.08 -7.88
C CYS A 50 21.04 8.55 -6.48
N VAL A 51 19.83 8.17 -6.05
CA VAL A 51 19.16 8.72 -4.84
C VAL A 51 19.93 8.45 -3.55
N LYS A 52 20.78 7.41 -3.49
CA LYS A 52 21.64 7.17 -2.32
C LYS A 52 22.53 8.37 -1.97
N CYS A 53 23.06 9.05 -2.98
CA CYS A 53 23.97 10.20 -2.81
C CYS A 53 23.31 11.54 -3.18
N HIS A 54 22.24 11.51 -3.97
CA HIS A 54 21.53 12.71 -4.46
C HIS A 54 20.03 12.65 -4.14
N GLY A 55 19.71 12.20 -2.94
CA GLY A 55 18.34 11.96 -2.47
C GLY A 55 17.99 12.74 -1.19
N PRO A 56 16.91 12.35 -0.49
CA PRO A 56 16.36 13.13 0.61
C PRO A 56 17.21 13.13 1.88
N ASP A 57 18.14 12.19 2.05
CA ASP A 57 19.05 12.13 3.20
C ASP A 57 20.09 13.27 3.15
N GLU A 58 19.95 14.27 4.03
CA GLU A 58 20.82 15.45 4.09
C GLU A 58 22.25 15.14 4.53
N HIS A 59 22.46 14.08 5.31
CA HIS A 59 23.79 13.74 5.83
C HIS A 59 24.67 13.05 4.78
N ASP A 60 24.06 12.24 3.92
CA ASP A 60 24.75 11.54 2.83
C ASP A 60 24.78 12.35 1.52
N ARG A 61 23.97 13.42 1.42
CA ARG A 61 23.78 14.18 0.18
C ARG A 61 25.08 14.79 -0.34
N LYS A 62 25.34 14.61 -1.63
CA LYS A 62 26.47 15.20 -2.35
C LYS A 62 26.00 16.35 -3.22
N ALA A 63 26.81 17.41 -3.22
CA ALA A 63 26.58 18.64 -3.98
C ALA A 63 25.21 19.30 -3.72
N ASP A 64 24.60 19.03 -2.56
CA ASP A 64 23.24 19.44 -2.19
C ASP A 64 22.14 19.10 -3.24
N LEU A 65 22.45 18.19 -4.17
CA LEU A 65 21.61 17.85 -5.30
C LEU A 65 20.53 16.84 -4.90
N ARG A 66 19.30 17.10 -5.35
CA ARG A 66 18.10 16.30 -5.11
C ARG A 66 17.50 15.81 -6.42
N LEU A 67 17.85 14.60 -6.85
CA LEU A 67 17.32 13.96 -8.06
C LEU A 67 15.97 13.25 -7.83
N ASP A 68 15.61 13.00 -6.57
CA ASP A 68 14.36 12.39 -6.14
C ASP A 68 13.13 13.31 -6.30
N ILE A 69 13.35 14.63 -6.33
CA ILE A 69 12.29 15.64 -6.55
C ILE A 69 12.61 16.51 -7.77
N ARG A 70 11.57 16.95 -8.45
CA ARG A 70 11.69 17.70 -9.70
C ARG A 70 12.38 19.04 -9.49
N GLU A 71 12.00 19.76 -8.45
CA GLU A 71 12.51 21.09 -8.13
C GLU A 71 14.02 21.06 -7.92
N GLY A 72 14.53 20.02 -7.26
CA GLY A 72 15.95 19.82 -7.02
C GLY A 72 16.74 19.44 -8.27
N ALA A 73 16.18 18.61 -9.14
CA ALA A 73 16.84 18.17 -10.37
C ALA A 73 16.92 19.28 -11.43
N LEU A 74 15.97 20.21 -11.40
CA LEU A 74 15.88 21.36 -12.30
C LEU A 74 16.52 22.63 -11.74
N ALA A 75 17.00 22.61 -10.50
CA ALA A 75 17.58 23.77 -9.86
C ALA A 75 18.82 24.29 -10.60
N ASP A 76 19.04 25.60 -10.54
CA ASP A 76 20.28 26.22 -11.01
C ASP A 76 21.40 25.94 -9.99
N LEU A 77 22.44 25.26 -10.46
CA LEU A 77 23.63 24.83 -9.71
C LEU A 77 24.85 25.72 -10.00
N GLY A 78 24.61 26.99 -10.36
CA GLY A 78 25.66 27.97 -10.64
C GLY A 78 25.93 28.15 -12.13
N GLY A 79 24.88 28.21 -12.93
CA GLY A 79 24.90 28.40 -14.39
C GLY A 79 24.56 27.15 -15.20
N TYR A 80 24.26 26.03 -14.52
CA TYR A 80 23.86 24.77 -15.14
C TYR A 80 22.84 24.05 -14.26
N ALA A 81 22.12 23.07 -14.82
CA ALA A 81 21.16 22.24 -14.09
C ALA A 81 21.51 20.76 -14.25
N ALA A 82 21.17 19.94 -13.25
CA ALA A 82 21.33 18.49 -13.39
C ALA A 82 20.49 17.96 -14.55
N ILE A 83 19.25 18.45 -14.67
CA ILE A 83 18.34 18.12 -15.76
C ILE A 83 17.81 19.40 -16.39
N LYS A 84 17.95 19.52 -17.72
CA LYS A 84 17.37 20.58 -18.53
C LYS A 84 16.30 19.99 -19.47
N PRO A 85 15.01 20.17 -19.18
CA PRO A 85 13.91 19.65 -19.98
C PRO A 85 14.04 20.02 -21.47
N GLY A 86 13.93 19.03 -22.34
CA GLY A 86 14.02 19.19 -23.81
C GLY A 86 15.44 19.39 -24.36
N ASP A 87 16.48 19.22 -23.53
CA ASP A 87 17.87 19.41 -23.95
C ASP A 87 18.78 18.48 -23.13
N ALA A 88 18.85 17.22 -23.54
CA ALA A 88 19.67 16.22 -22.84
C ALA A 88 21.16 16.49 -23.01
N ALA A 89 21.57 17.15 -24.11
CA ALA A 89 22.96 17.53 -24.35
C ALA A 89 23.46 18.60 -23.38
N ALA A 90 22.59 19.53 -22.95
CA ALA A 90 22.93 20.53 -21.93
C ALA A 90 22.55 20.11 -20.50
N SER A 91 22.15 18.85 -20.28
CA SER A 91 21.84 18.30 -18.96
C SER A 91 23.08 17.68 -18.33
N GLU A 92 23.53 18.21 -17.20
CA GLU A 92 24.74 17.73 -16.51
C GLU A 92 24.64 16.25 -16.13
N LEU A 93 23.43 15.76 -15.81
CA LEU A 93 23.19 14.34 -15.54
C LEU A 93 23.74 13.45 -16.67
N ILE A 94 23.47 13.79 -17.93
CA ILE A 94 23.94 12.97 -19.06
C ILE A 94 25.46 13.07 -19.21
N ALA A 95 26.03 14.27 -19.08
CA ALA A 95 27.48 14.47 -19.15
C ALA A 95 28.23 13.60 -18.11
N ARG A 96 27.69 13.52 -16.89
CA ARG A 96 28.25 12.69 -15.80
C ARG A 96 28.09 11.19 -16.01
N LEU A 97 27.17 10.75 -16.87
CA LEU A 97 26.95 9.33 -17.16
C LEU A 97 27.83 8.81 -18.30
N VAL A 98 28.35 9.70 -19.16
CA VAL A 98 29.09 9.33 -20.39
C VAL A 98 30.54 9.83 -20.44
N THR A 99 31.00 10.50 -19.38
CA THR A 99 32.38 10.97 -19.27
C THR A 99 33.37 9.80 -19.08
N ASP A 100 34.58 9.95 -19.61
CA ASP A 100 35.68 9.01 -19.38
C ASP A 100 36.51 9.35 -18.13
N ASP A 101 36.26 10.49 -17.48
CA ASP A 101 36.96 10.90 -16.26
C ASP A 101 36.40 10.16 -15.04
N PRO A 102 37.18 9.29 -14.36
CA PRO A 102 36.71 8.52 -13.20
C PRO A 102 36.29 9.37 -11.99
N GLU A 103 36.77 10.61 -11.87
CA GLU A 103 36.42 11.52 -10.78
C GLU A 103 35.11 12.27 -11.05
N GLU A 104 34.71 12.40 -12.31
CA GLU A 104 33.44 13.03 -12.71
C GLU A 104 32.34 12.01 -13.02
N LEU A 105 32.71 10.78 -13.39
CA LEU A 105 31.78 9.71 -13.75
C LEU A 105 30.86 9.36 -12.58
N MET A 106 29.56 9.30 -12.89
CA MET A 106 28.51 8.89 -11.97
C MET A 106 27.79 7.63 -12.47
N PRO A 107 27.46 6.66 -11.59
CA PRO A 107 27.94 6.54 -10.22
C PRO A 107 29.47 6.38 -10.17
N PRO A 108 30.16 6.86 -9.11
CA PRO A 108 31.60 6.69 -8.98
C PRO A 108 31.96 5.20 -9.02
N PRO A 109 33.10 4.79 -9.61
CA PRO A 109 33.47 3.37 -9.75
C PRO A 109 33.50 2.59 -8.43
N LYS A 110 33.72 3.28 -7.30
CA LYS A 110 33.74 2.70 -5.94
C LYS A 110 32.35 2.51 -5.33
N SER A 111 31.30 3.11 -5.92
CA SER A 111 29.94 3.18 -5.34
C SER A 111 28.96 2.21 -6.00
N GLY A 112 29.26 1.67 -7.19
CA GLY A 112 28.43 0.69 -7.87
C GLY A 112 28.75 0.54 -9.36
N PRO A 113 28.08 -0.38 -10.06
CA PRO A 113 28.24 -0.54 -11.49
C PRO A 113 27.67 0.68 -12.24
N ALA A 114 28.37 1.09 -13.29
CA ALA A 114 27.91 2.09 -14.25
C ALA A 114 26.57 1.69 -14.88
N LEU A 115 25.87 2.67 -15.44
CA LEU A 115 24.64 2.43 -16.17
C LEU A 115 24.94 1.75 -17.52
N GLU A 116 24.06 0.85 -17.93
CA GLU A 116 24.10 0.27 -19.27
C GLU A 116 23.71 1.32 -20.32
N ALA A 117 24.20 1.17 -21.56
CA ALA A 117 23.91 2.09 -22.65
C ALA A 117 22.39 2.31 -22.87
N LYS A 118 21.58 1.27 -22.65
CA LYS A 118 20.12 1.35 -22.74
C LYS A 118 19.51 2.20 -21.62
N GLU A 119 20.04 2.14 -20.40
CA GLU A 119 19.58 2.94 -19.27
C GLU A 119 19.90 4.42 -19.49
N ILE A 120 21.11 4.72 -19.97
CA ILE A 120 21.53 6.08 -20.34
C ILE A 120 20.64 6.63 -21.45
N GLU A 121 20.37 5.84 -22.49
CA GLU A 121 19.49 6.24 -23.59
C GLU A 121 18.05 6.49 -23.11
N THR A 122 17.57 5.70 -22.14
CA THR A 122 16.24 5.89 -21.54
C THR A 122 16.16 7.22 -20.79
N LEU A 123 17.17 7.56 -19.99
CA LEU A 123 17.28 8.85 -19.31
C LEU A 123 17.36 10.01 -20.32
N ARG A 124 18.19 9.86 -21.35
CA ARG A 124 18.36 10.86 -22.41
C ARG A 124 17.03 11.15 -23.11
N ARG A 125 16.32 10.12 -23.54
CA ARG A 125 15.00 10.25 -24.18
C ARG A 125 13.98 10.92 -23.27
N TRP A 126 13.90 10.52 -22.01
CA TRP A 126 12.99 11.15 -21.04
C TRP A 126 13.29 12.64 -20.85
N ILE A 127 14.57 13.04 -20.83
CA ILE A 127 14.95 14.45 -20.76
C ILE A 127 14.51 15.20 -22.02
N GLU A 128 14.76 14.65 -23.21
CA GLU A 128 14.31 15.22 -24.49
C GLU A 128 12.77 15.34 -24.57
N GLU A 129 12.05 14.37 -23.99
CA GLU A 129 10.59 14.37 -23.86
C GLU A 129 10.08 15.38 -22.80
N GLY A 130 10.97 16.17 -22.18
CA GLY A 130 10.64 17.25 -21.26
C GLY A 130 10.83 16.93 -19.77
N ALA A 131 11.47 15.81 -19.43
CA ALA A 131 11.79 15.39 -18.07
C ALA A 131 10.59 15.49 -17.10
N ALA A 132 9.43 14.98 -17.52
CA ALA A 132 8.25 14.98 -16.67
C ALA A 132 8.45 14.02 -15.48
N TYR A 133 8.36 14.55 -14.26
CA TYR A 133 8.29 13.73 -13.05
C TYR A 133 6.84 13.31 -12.80
N ALA A 134 6.66 12.12 -12.27
CA ALA A 134 5.39 11.63 -11.78
C ALA A 134 5.49 11.29 -10.30
N GLU A 135 4.42 11.49 -9.56
CA GLU A 135 4.28 10.99 -8.18
C GLU A 135 4.41 9.45 -8.17
N HIS A 136 4.94 8.89 -7.07
CA HIS A 136 5.09 7.43 -6.98
C HIS A 136 3.72 6.76 -7.10
N TRP A 137 3.63 5.67 -7.85
CA TRP A 137 2.35 5.02 -8.18
C TRP A 137 1.52 4.64 -6.93
N SER A 138 2.16 4.40 -5.79
CA SER A 138 1.50 4.07 -4.51
C SER A 138 0.78 5.26 -3.87
N PHE A 139 1.15 6.49 -4.20
CA PHE A 139 0.50 7.71 -3.70
C PHE A 139 -0.52 8.28 -4.68
N VAL A 140 -0.54 7.77 -5.91
CA VAL A 140 -1.55 8.14 -6.92
C VAL A 140 -2.80 7.29 -6.72
N LYS A 141 -3.96 7.94 -6.59
CA LYS A 141 -5.24 7.24 -6.48
C LYS A 141 -5.43 6.28 -7.67
N PRO A 142 -5.64 4.97 -7.44
CA PRO A 142 -5.84 4.03 -8.53
C PRO A 142 -7.15 4.32 -9.26
N THR A 143 -7.08 4.32 -10.59
CA THR A 143 -8.24 4.41 -11.48
C THR A 143 -8.50 3.07 -12.11
N ARG A 144 -9.77 2.70 -12.32
CA ARG A 144 -10.12 1.43 -12.97
C ARG A 144 -9.65 1.44 -14.43
N PRO A 145 -8.71 0.55 -14.84
CA PRO A 145 -8.27 0.49 -16.22
C PRO A 145 -9.29 -0.27 -17.08
N GLU A 146 -9.30 0.04 -18.38
CA GLU A 146 -10.02 -0.77 -19.37
C GLU A 146 -9.25 -2.08 -19.63
N PRO A 147 -9.91 -3.25 -19.57
CA PRO A 147 -9.25 -4.52 -19.87
C PRO A 147 -8.72 -4.59 -21.31
N PRO A 148 -7.58 -5.27 -21.56
CA PRO A 148 -7.07 -5.47 -22.91
C PRO A 148 -8.08 -6.21 -23.81
N LYS A 149 -8.43 -5.60 -24.95
CA LYS A 149 -9.39 -6.15 -25.93
C LYS A 149 -8.92 -7.46 -26.59
N ASN A 150 -7.60 -7.69 -26.62
CA ASN A 150 -6.97 -8.78 -27.38
C ASN A 150 -6.75 -10.06 -26.55
N GLY A 151 -7.16 -10.09 -25.28
CA GLY A 151 -7.07 -11.32 -24.50
C GLY A 151 -7.96 -12.41 -25.11
N ILE A 152 -7.36 -13.44 -25.72
CA ILE A 152 -8.08 -14.57 -26.31
C ILE A 152 -8.88 -15.32 -25.22
N GLY A 153 -10.22 -15.30 -25.29
CA GLY A 153 -11.15 -16.20 -24.58
C GLY A 153 -11.79 -15.70 -23.27
N GLY A 154 -13.03 -16.14 -22.98
CA GLY A 154 -13.71 -16.13 -21.67
C GLY A 154 -14.02 -14.78 -21.00
N GLU A 155 -15.28 -14.35 -21.05
CA GLU A 155 -15.85 -13.12 -20.44
C GLU A 155 -15.95 -13.13 -18.89
N LYS A 156 -15.36 -14.12 -18.20
CA LYS A 156 -15.70 -14.43 -16.80
C LYS A 156 -15.03 -13.50 -15.77
N ASN A 157 -13.75 -13.15 -15.97
CA ASN A 157 -12.99 -12.29 -15.05
C ASN A 157 -12.10 -11.29 -15.82
N ALA A 158 -12.24 -10.00 -15.50
CA ALA A 158 -11.47 -8.93 -16.11
C ALA A 158 -9.94 -9.09 -15.91
N ILE A 159 -9.50 -9.71 -14.82
CA ILE A 159 -8.08 -9.94 -14.49
C ILE A 159 -7.43 -10.87 -15.55
N ASP A 160 -8.16 -11.88 -16.03
CA ASP A 160 -7.63 -12.86 -16.98
C ASP A 160 -7.22 -12.21 -18.31
N HIS A 161 -7.87 -11.11 -18.71
CA HIS A 161 -7.49 -10.35 -19.89
C HIS A 161 -6.08 -9.76 -19.75
N PHE A 162 -5.73 -9.22 -18.58
CA PHE A 162 -4.39 -8.69 -18.32
C PHE A 162 -3.34 -9.80 -18.28
N VAL A 163 -3.64 -10.90 -17.58
CA VAL A 163 -2.72 -12.04 -17.47
C VAL A 163 -2.43 -12.64 -18.84
N ARG A 164 -3.47 -12.88 -19.66
CA ARG A 164 -3.29 -13.45 -21.01
C ARG A 164 -2.55 -12.52 -21.94
N ALA A 165 -2.89 -11.22 -21.94
CA ALA A 165 -2.18 -10.24 -22.75
C ALA A 165 -0.68 -10.22 -22.43
N ARG A 166 -0.32 -10.37 -21.14
CA ARG A 166 1.09 -10.46 -20.73
C ARG A 166 1.74 -11.77 -21.18
N LEU A 167 1.07 -12.91 -20.99
CA LEU A 167 1.58 -14.21 -21.43
C LEU A 167 1.85 -14.22 -22.95
N GLU A 168 0.93 -13.68 -23.74
CA GLU A 168 1.09 -13.57 -25.20
C GLU A 168 2.29 -12.70 -25.58
N ALA A 169 2.44 -11.52 -24.94
CA ALA A 169 3.57 -10.63 -25.18
C ALA A 169 4.92 -11.27 -24.82
N GLU A 170 4.94 -12.20 -23.86
CA GLU A 170 6.13 -12.96 -23.46
C GLU A 170 6.31 -14.28 -24.23
N GLY A 171 5.40 -14.64 -25.13
CA GLY A 171 5.43 -15.92 -25.86
C GLY A 171 5.14 -17.15 -24.98
N LEU A 172 4.51 -16.94 -23.82
CA LEU A 172 4.14 -17.98 -22.86
C LEU A 172 2.68 -18.45 -23.05
N LYS A 173 2.40 -19.68 -22.59
CA LYS A 173 1.05 -20.27 -22.63
C LYS A 173 0.61 -20.70 -21.24
N SER A 174 -0.69 -20.61 -20.97
CA SER A 174 -1.27 -21.14 -19.74
C SER A 174 -1.03 -22.64 -19.60
N ARG A 175 -0.82 -23.09 -18.36
CA ARG A 175 -0.74 -24.51 -18.03
C ARG A 175 -2.15 -25.11 -18.03
N PRO A 176 -2.29 -26.44 -18.25
CA PRO A 176 -3.57 -27.09 -18.08
C PRO A 176 -4.08 -26.92 -16.64
N GLU A 177 -5.41 -26.95 -16.50
CA GLU A 177 -6.09 -26.94 -15.22
C GLU A 177 -5.58 -28.06 -14.30
N ALA A 178 -5.47 -27.78 -13.01
CA ALA A 178 -5.03 -28.75 -12.02
C ALA A 178 -6.11 -29.83 -11.79
N ASP A 179 -5.69 -31.02 -11.35
CA ASP A 179 -6.64 -32.08 -10.99
C ASP A 179 -7.49 -31.68 -9.77
N PRO A 180 -8.70 -32.26 -9.59
CA PRO A 180 -9.62 -31.83 -8.54
C PRO A 180 -9.07 -31.99 -7.11
N TYR A 181 -8.17 -32.94 -6.85
CA TYR A 181 -7.55 -33.09 -5.54
C TYR A 181 -6.59 -31.93 -5.27
N SER A 182 -5.79 -31.55 -6.27
CA SER A 182 -4.91 -30.39 -6.18
C SER A 182 -5.69 -29.08 -6.00
N LEU A 183 -6.80 -28.91 -6.73
CA LEU A 183 -7.65 -27.73 -6.62
C LEU A 183 -8.23 -27.56 -5.22
N LEU A 184 -8.89 -28.61 -4.70
CA LEU A 184 -9.47 -28.57 -3.35
C LEU A 184 -8.40 -28.38 -2.27
N ARG A 185 -7.25 -29.05 -2.41
CA ARG A 185 -6.16 -28.93 -1.43
C ARG A 185 -5.64 -27.50 -1.35
N ARG A 186 -5.43 -26.83 -2.49
CA ARG A 186 -4.98 -25.43 -2.52
C ARG A 186 -6.02 -24.54 -1.86
N LEU A 187 -7.27 -24.64 -2.29
CA LEU A 187 -8.37 -23.85 -1.74
C LEU A 187 -8.50 -24.00 -0.22
N SER A 188 -8.43 -25.23 0.30
CA SER A 188 -8.52 -25.52 1.73
C SER A 188 -7.33 -24.95 2.52
N ILE A 189 -6.10 -25.14 2.05
CA ILE A 189 -4.92 -24.62 2.75
C ILE A 189 -4.89 -23.09 2.73
N ASP A 190 -5.27 -22.48 1.60
CA ASP A 190 -5.26 -21.03 1.45
C ASP A 190 -6.33 -20.37 2.32
N LEU A 191 -7.56 -20.92 2.32
CA LEU A 191 -8.69 -20.32 3.05
C LEU A 191 -8.71 -20.66 4.54
N VAL A 192 -8.46 -21.92 4.91
CA VAL A 192 -8.63 -22.38 6.30
C VAL A 192 -7.35 -22.95 6.91
N GLY A 193 -6.22 -22.93 6.21
CA GLY A 193 -4.91 -23.35 6.74
C GLY A 193 -4.73 -24.87 6.91
N LEU A 194 -5.77 -25.66 6.60
CA LEU A 194 -5.80 -27.10 6.83
C LEU A 194 -6.02 -27.85 5.51
N PRO A 195 -5.44 -29.05 5.34
CA PRO A 195 -5.77 -29.90 4.21
C PRO A 195 -7.23 -30.41 4.31
N PRO A 196 -7.90 -30.65 3.17
CA PRO A 196 -9.24 -31.23 3.17
C PRO A 196 -9.21 -32.66 3.70
N ARG A 197 -10.33 -33.13 4.26
CA ARG A 197 -10.44 -34.54 4.67
C ARG A 197 -10.44 -35.45 3.44
N PRO A 198 -9.95 -36.71 3.56
CA PRO A 198 -9.97 -37.65 2.44
C PRO A 198 -11.37 -37.84 1.82
N GLU A 199 -12.42 -37.86 2.64
CA GLU A 199 -13.80 -38.02 2.19
C GLU A 199 -14.31 -36.79 1.42
N GLU A 200 -13.94 -35.59 1.86
CA GLU A 200 -14.26 -34.33 1.15
C GLU A 200 -13.59 -34.31 -0.22
N SER A 201 -12.32 -34.70 -0.27
CA SER A 201 -11.54 -34.80 -1.50
C SER A 201 -12.13 -35.82 -2.48
N GLY A 202 -12.55 -36.98 -1.98
CA GLY A 202 -13.23 -38.00 -2.78
C GLY A 202 -14.54 -37.48 -3.38
N ARG A 203 -15.40 -36.88 -2.55
CA ARG A 203 -16.69 -36.32 -3.01
C ARG A 203 -16.49 -35.22 -4.05
N PHE A 204 -15.56 -34.30 -3.82
CA PHE A 204 -15.26 -33.21 -4.76
C PHE A 204 -14.75 -33.77 -6.10
N ALA A 205 -13.79 -34.70 -6.07
CA ALA A 205 -13.25 -35.31 -7.28
C ALA A 205 -14.30 -36.10 -8.08
N GLU A 206 -15.21 -36.82 -7.40
CA GLU A 206 -16.32 -37.50 -8.07
C GLU A 206 -17.33 -36.52 -8.69
N ALA A 207 -17.70 -35.46 -7.97
CA ALA A 207 -18.58 -34.42 -8.48
C ALA A 207 -17.94 -33.70 -9.68
N TRP A 208 -16.65 -33.37 -9.57
CA TRP A 208 -15.85 -32.77 -10.64
C TRP A 208 -15.82 -33.62 -11.90
N LYS A 209 -15.65 -34.95 -11.75
CA LYS A 209 -15.66 -35.88 -12.88
C LYS A 209 -17.05 -35.98 -13.53
N LYS A 210 -18.12 -35.82 -12.76
CA LYS A 210 -19.51 -35.81 -13.26
C LYS A 210 -19.88 -34.50 -13.94
N ALA A 211 -19.23 -33.40 -13.60
CA ALA A 211 -19.40 -32.10 -14.27
C ALA A 211 -18.88 -32.19 -15.71
N GLY A 212 -19.83 -32.15 -16.65
CA GLY A 212 -19.59 -32.29 -18.08
C GLY A 212 -19.22 -30.98 -18.76
N THR A 213 -19.52 -29.84 -18.14
CA THR A 213 -19.15 -28.52 -18.64
C THR A 213 -18.24 -27.75 -17.69
N GLU A 214 -17.58 -26.71 -18.20
CA GLU A 214 -16.74 -25.80 -17.41
C GLU A 214 -17.58 -25.04 -16.37
N GLU A 215 -18.78 -24.58 -16.74
CA GLU A 215 -19.68 -23.85 -15.84
C GLU A 215 -20.17 -24.72 -14.68
N GLU A 216 -20.30 -26.02 -14.87
CA GLU A 216 -20.60 -26.95 -13.78
C GLU A 216 -19.43 -27.09 -12.81
N ARG A 217 -18.20 -27.15 -13.33
CA ARG A 217 -16.98 -27.22 -12.51
C ARG A 217 -16.74 -25.92 -11.74
N ASP A 218 -16.94 -24.78 -12.37
CA ASP A 218 -16.84 -23.46 -11.73
C ASP A 218 -17.83 -23.34 -10.56
N ARG A 219 -19.08 -23.75 -10.77
CA ARG A 219 -20.09 -23.76 -9.70
C ARG A 219 -19.70 -24.67 -8.54
N LEU A 220 -19.11 -25.85 -8.81
CA LEU A 220 -18.62 -26.74 -7.77
C LEU A 220 -17.45 -26.12 -6.99
N TYR A 221 -16.52 -25.48 -7.70
CA TYR A 221 -15.36 -24.81 -7.08
C TYR A 221 -15.80 -23.64 -6.18
N LEU A 222 -16.70 -22.79 -6.68
CA LEU A 222 -17.22 -21.65 -5.92
C LEU A 222 -18.05 -22.09 -4.70
N ALA A 223 -18.87 -23.13 -4.84
CA ALA A 223 -19.62 -23.66 -3.70
C ALA A 223 -18.69 -24.19 -2.59
N GLU A 224 -17.55 -24.76 -2.96
CA GLU A 224 -16.55 -25.19 -1.99
C GLU A 224 -15.80 -24.02 -1.37
N ALA A 225 -15.51 -22.97 -2.14
CA ALA A 225 -14.94 -21.73 -1.61
C ALA A 225 -15.89 -21.08 -0.58
N ASP A 226 -17.18 -20.96 -0.91
CA ASP A 226 -18.20 -20.44 0.00
C ASP A 226 -18.30 -21.27 1.29
N ARG A 227 -18.24 -22.61 1.17
CA ARG A 227 -18.25 -23.51 2.33
C ARG A 227 -17.05 -23.28 3.25
N LEU A 228 -15.86 -23.08 2.68
CA LEU A 228 -14.62 -22.85 3.42
C LEU A 228 -14.57 -21.45 4.05
N LEU A 229 -15.02 -20.42 3.32
CA LEU A 229 -15.15 -19.05 3.83
C LEU A 229 -16.15 -18.97 5.01
N ALA A 230 -17.17 -19.82 5.02
CA ALA A 230 -18.14 -19.91 6.11
C ALA A 230 -17.66 -20.73 7.33
N SER A 231 -16.47 -21.33 7.27
CA SER A 231 -15.92 -22.12 8.38
C SER A 231 -15.25 -21.23 9.42
N GLU A 232 -15.38 -21.55 10.71
CA GLU A 232 -14.67 -20.83 11.78
C GLU A 232 -13.15 -20.81 11.60
N ALA A 233 -12.59 -21.88 11.00
CA ALA A 233 -11.16 -22.00 10.70
C ALA A 233 -10.66 -20.96 9.67
N PHE A 234 -11.56 -20.34 8.88
CA PHE A 234 -11.21 -19.22 8.01
C PHE A 234 -10.69 -18.05 8.83
N GLY A 235 -11.45 -17.63 9.85
CA GLY A 235 -11.06 -16.53 10.74
C GLY A 235 -9.78 -16.85 11.50
N GLU A 236 -9.58 -18.08 11.97
CA GLU A 236 -8.33 -18.50 12.63
C GLU A 236 -7.13 -18.38 11.69
N ARG A 237 -7.28 -18.85 10.45
CA ARG A 237 -6.22 -18.80 9.43
C ARG A 237 -5.85 -17.36 9.05
N TRP A 238 -6.85 -16.51 8.83
CA TRP A 238 -6.65 -15.14 8.35
C TRP A 238 -6.33 -14.16 9.48
N ALA A 239 -6.73 -14.45 10.72
CA ALA A 239 -6.32 -13.67 11.88
C ALA A 239 -4.82 -13.84 12.18
N ALA A 240 -4.22 -15.00 11.96
CA ALA A 240 -2.82 -15.25 12.28
C ALA A 240 -1.83 -14.19 11.73
N PRO A 241 -1.78 -13.90 10.41
CA PRO A 241 -0.90 -12.85 9.90
C PRO A 241 -1.30 -11.44 10.40
N TRP A 242 -2.58 -11.20 10.69
CA TRP A 242 -3.00 -9.93 11.28
C TRP A 242 -2.51 -9.76 12.71
N LEU A 243 -2.52 -10.83 13.50
CA LEU A 243 -2.05 -10.83 14.89
C LEU A 243 -0.54 -10.59 14.96
N ASP A 244 0.24 -11.13 14.00
CA ASP A 244 1.66 -10.81 13.85
C ASP A 244 1.86 -9.31 13.59
N LEU A 245 1.11 -8.73 12.65
CA LEU A 245 1.14 -7.30 12.33
C LEU A 245 0.71 -6.42 13.52
N ALA A 246 -0.28 -6.89 14.28
CA ALA A 246 -0.76 -6.24 15.49
C ALA A 246 0.14 -6.47 16.71
N ARG A 247 1.26 -7.21 16.55
CA ARG A 247 2.25 -7.52 17.60
C ARG A 247 1.63 -8.26 18.79
N TYR A 248 0.62 -9.07 18.51
CA TYR A 248 -0.01 -9.90 19.52
C TYR A 248 1.00 -10.92 20.06
N ALA A 249 1.13 -10.98 21.37
CA ALA A 249 1.90 -12.00 22.07
C ALA A 249 1.22 -12.35 23.40
N ASP A 250 1.37 -13.59 23.84
CA ASP A 250 0.93 -14.02 25.17
C ASP A 250 1.96 -13.64 26.26
N SER A 251 3.02 -12.91 25.90
CA SER A 251 4.04 -12.36 26.80
C SER A 251 4.20 -10.84 26.64
N MET A 252 4.83 -10.20 27.63
CA MET A 252 5.00 -8.74 27.70
C MET A 252 6.20 -8.23 26.88
N GLY A 253 7.15 -9.10 26.52
CA GLY A 253 8.41 -8.73 25.89
C GLY A 253 9.51 -8.33 26.89
N TYR A 254 10.57 -7.71 26.36
CA TYR A 254 11.80 -7.37 27.11
C TYR A 254 12.47 -8.57 27.79
N ALA A 255 13.35 -8.38 28.77
CA ALA A 255 14.16 -9.46 29.33
C ALA A 255 13.41 -10.27 30.40
N SER A 256 12.46 -9.68 31.13
CA SER A 256 11.60 -10.42 32.07
C SER A 256 10.56 -11.28 31.36
N ASP A 257 10.03 -10.82 30.23
CA ASP A 257 9.10 -11.50 29.32
C ASP A 257 7.97 -12.27 30.02
N ASN A 258 7.37 -11.64 31.04
CA ASN A 258 6.27 -12.22 31.81
C ASN A 258 5.05 -12.50 30.91
N LEU A 259 4.22 -13.48 31.30
CA LEU A 259 2.97 -13.75 30.61
C LEU A 259 1.95 -12.62 30.84
N ARG A 260 1.16 -12.32 29.81
CA ARG A 260 0.05 -11.34 29.84
C ARG A 260 -1.28 -11.97 29.45
N THR A 261 -2.39 -11.30 29.78
CA THR A 261 -3.74 -11.78 29.43
C THR A 261 -4.39 -10.81 28.44
N ILE A 262 -4.33 -11.16 27.14
CA ILE A 262 -4.89 -10.33 26.06
C ILE A 262 -5.69 -11.13 25.00
N TRP A 263 -6.00 -12.40 25.30
CA TRP A 263 -6.70 -13.32 24.40
C TRP A 263 -8.02 -12.76 23.82
N ALA A 264 -8.70 -11.86 24.54
CA ALA A 264 -9.95 -11.24 24.08
C ALA A 264 -9.74 -10.46 22.76
N TYR A 265 -8.58 -9.82 22.58
CA TYR A 265 -8.23 -9.16 21.33
C TYR A 265 -8.07 -10.17 20.19
N ARG A 266 -7.34 -11.28 20.42
CA ARG A 266 -7.19 -12.38 19.46
C ARG A 266 -8.55 -12.90 19.00
N ASP A 267 -9.41 -13.21 19.96
CA ASP A 267 -10.74 -13.76 19.69
C ASP A 267 -11.63 -12.74 18.96
N TRP A 268 -11.49 -11.45 19.28
CA TRP A 268 -12.15 -10.38 18.53
C TRP A 268 -11.69 -10.34 17.07
N VAL A 269 -10.37 -10.42 16.78
CA VAL A 269 -9.85 -10.43 15.40
C VAL A 269 -10.38 -11.64 14.62
N ILE A 270 -10.31 -12.84 15.22
CA ILE A 270 -10.85 -14.08 14.61
C ILE A 270 -12.34 -13.91 14.31
N GLY A 271 -13.10 -13.40 15.27
CA GLY A 271 -14.53 -13.15 15.12
C GLY A 271 -14.85 -12.10 14.05
N ALA A 272 -14.06 -11.03 13.96
CA ALA A 272 -14.24 -9.98 12.95
C ALA A 272 -14.02 -10.52 11.52
N MET A 273 -13.01 -11.37 11.33
CA MET A 273 -12.76 -12.05 10.05
C MET A 273 -13.93 -12.99 9.68
N ASN A 274 -14.38 -13.82 10.62
CA ASN A 274 -15.49 -14.76 10.40
C ASN A 274 -16.84 -14.06 10.13
N ARG A 275 -17.07 -12.89 10.74
CA ARG A 275 -18.25 -12.05 10.46
C ARG A 275 -18.13 -11.22 9.18
N ASN A 276 -16.97 -11.27 8.51
CA ASN A 276 -16.66 -10.45 7.35
C ASN A 276 -16.91 -8.96 7.60
N VAL A 277 -16.39 -8.44 8.72
CA VAL A 277 -16.52 -7.02 9.08
C VAL A 277 -15.91 -6.16 7.96
N PRO A 278 -16.64 -5.15 7.43
CA PRO A 278 -16.11 -4.25 6.42
C PRO A 278 -14.79 -3.61 6.84
N TYR A 279 -13.83 -3.49 5.91
CA TYR A 279 -12.47 -3.05 6.21
C TYR A 279 -12.40 -1.65 6.85
N ASP A 280 -13.28 -0.73 6.44
CA ASP A 280 -13.43 0.60 7.03
C ASP A 280 -13.83 0.52 8.51
N ARG A 281 -14.78 -0.37 8.84
CA ARG A 281 -15.20 -0.60 10.22
C ARG A 281 -14.13 -1.32 11.03
N PHE A 282 -13.49 -2.34 10.48
CA PHE A 282 -12.39 -3.08 11.10
C PHE A 282 -11.20 -2.16 11.43
N THR A 283 -10.92 -1.20 10.56
CA THR A 283 -9.92 -0.15 10.77
C THR A 283 -10.34 0.81 11.88
N LEU A 284 -11.57 1.34 11.81
CA LEU A 284 -12.07 2.30 12.79
C LEU A 284 -12.09 1.73 14.22
N GLU A 285 -12.56 0.49 14.39
CA GLU A 285 -12.66 -0.14 15.71
C GLU A 285 -11.29 -0.41 16.34
N GLN A 286 -10.26 -0.72 15.55
CA GLN A 286 -8.91 -0.95 16.08
C GLN A 286 -8.15 0.34 16.39
N LEU A 287 -8.33 1.38 15.57
CA LEU A 287 -7.62 2.65 15.76
C LEU A 287 -8.29 3.57 16.79
N ALA A 288 -9.61 3.49 16.95
CA ALA A 288 -10.36 4.44 17.76
C ALA A 288 -11.67 3.85 18.33
N GLY A 289 -11.76 2.54 18.51
CA GLY A 289 -12.99 1.84 18.94
C GLY A 289 -13.51 2.25 20.32
N ASP A 290 -12.64 2.71 21.21
CA ASP A 290 -12.96 3.31 22.50
C ASP A 290 -13.49 4.75 22.40
N LEU A 291 -13.15 5.46 21.32
CA LEU A 291 -13.60 6.82 21.02
C LEU A 291 -14.90 6.87 20.20
N ILE A 292 -15.39 5.72 19.71
CA ILE A 292 -16.67 5.64 19.00
C ILE A 292 -17.81 6.02 19.98
N PRO A 293 -18.77 6.87 19.59
CA PRO A 293 -19.95 7.13 20.40
C PRO A 293 -20.65 5.82 20.78
N ASP A 294 -21.02 5.68 22.05
CA ASP A 294 -21.61 4.45 22.61
C ASP A 294 -20.74 3.19 22.44
N ALA A 295 -19.40 3.33 22.53
CA ALA A 295 -18.43 2.24 22.45
C ALA A 295 -18.83 1.01 23.31
N SER A 296 -19.02 -0.12 22.64
CA SER A 296 -19.37 -1.41 23.25
C SER A 296 -18.11 -2.08 23.84
N PRO A 297 -18.26 -3.12 24.68
CA PRO A 297 -17.11 -3.93 25.10
C PRO A 297 -16.28 -4.44 23.91
N GLU A 298 -16.94 -4.85 22.82
CA GLU A 298 -16.28 -5.38 21.62
C GLU A 298 -15.44 -4.31 20.91
N THR A 299 -15.94 -3.08 20.73
CA THR A 299 -15.16 -2.02 20.08
C THR A 299 -14.00 -1.55 20.95
N ARG A 300 -14.15 -1.58 22.28
CA ARG A 300 -13.05 -1.30 23.22
C ARG A 300 -11.98 -2.39 23.18
N ILE A 301 -12.38 -3.66 23.09
CA ILE A 301 -11.45 -4.79 22.91
C ILE A 301 -10.68 -4.62 21.60
N ALA A 302 -11.33 -4.21 20.51
CA ALA A 302 -10.67 -3.97 19.22
C ALA A 302 -9.52 -2.95 19.33
N THR A 303 -9.70 -1.89 20.12
CA THR A 303 -8.67 -0.86 20.35
C THR A 303 -7.44 -1.36 21.11
N ALA A 304 -7.49 -2.58 21.66
CA ALA A 304 -6.32 -3.23 22.24
C ALA A 304 -5.19 -3.47 21.22
N PHE A 305 -5.41 -3.26 19.91
CA PHE A 305 -4.35 -3.07 18.92
C PHE A 305 -3.23 -2.13 19.44
N HIS A 306 -3.61 -1.00 20.06
CA HIS A 306 -2.66 -0.04 20.63
C HIS A 306 -2.11 -0.43 22.02
N ARG A 307 -2.60 -1.54 22.60
CA ARG A 307 -2.12 -2.12 23.87
C ARG A 307 -1.24 -3.36 23.67
N ASN A 308 -1.01 -3.78 22.42
CA ASN A 308 -0.05 -4.82 22.08
C ASN A 308 1.42 -4.34 22.09
N THR A 309 1.66 -3.06 22.37
CA THR A 309 3.00 -2.56 22.71
C THR A 309 3.61 -3.37 23.85
N MET A 310 4.90 -3.70 23.70
CA MET A 310 5.65 -4.39 24.75
C MET A 310 5.59 -3.57 26.04
N ASN A 311 5.48 -4.26 27.17
CA ASN A 311 5.47 -3.65 28.48
C ASN A 311 6.76 -4.00 29.20
N ASN A 312 7.47 -3.00 29.70
CA ASN A 312 8.62 -3.25 30.55
C ASN A 312 8.12 -3.43 31.99
N THR A 313 8.68 -4.40 32.71
CA THR A 313 8.34 -4.69 34.12
C THR A 313 9.62 -4.88 34.95
N GLU A 314 10.75 -4.44 34.41
CA GLU A 314 12.07 -4.58 35.01
C GLU A 314 12.30 -3.49 36.05
N GLY A 315 13.07 -3.81 37.10
CA GLY A 315 13.41 -2.83 38.12
C GLY A 315 14.38 -1.76 37.57
N GLY A 316 14.06 -0.48 37.79
CA GLY A 316 14.95 0.64 37.46
C GLY A 316 14.62 1.35 36.14
N THR A 317 13.44 1.10 35.59
CA THR A 317 12.91 1.79 34.41
C THR A 317 12.42 3.20 34.74
N ASP A 318 12.42 4.06 33.73
CA ASP A 318 11.87 5.41 33.81
C ASP A 318 10.53 5.49 33.07
N ASN A 319 9.49 5.98 33.75
CA ASN A 319 8.14 6.03 33.20
C ASN A 319 8.05 6.90 31.95
N GLU A 320 8.78 8.01 31.89
CA GLU A 320 8.75 8.90 30.73
C GLU A 320 9.49 8.29 29.55
N GLU A 321 10.61 7.60 29.80
CA GLU A 321 11.31 6.82 28.76
C GLU A 321 10.40 5.74 28.15
N PHE A 322 9.73 4.96 29.01
CA PHE A 322 8.79 3.91 28.56
C PHE A 322 7.62 4.51 27.78
N ARG A 323 7.02 5.58 28.28
CA ARG A 323 5.90 6.27 27.62
C ARG A 323 6.28 6.71 26.20
N VAL A 324 7.46 7.31 26.03
CA VAL A 324 7.97 7.72 24.71
C VAL A 324 8.20 6.50 23.80
N ALA A 325 8.81 5.43 24.32
CA ALA A 325 9.01 4.20 23.55
C ALA A 325 7.67 3.59 23.09
N ALA A 326 6.66 3.58 23.96
CA ALA A 326 5.34 3.04 23.66
C ALA A 326 4.60 3.84 22.58
N VAL A 327 4.66 5.17 22.64
CA VAL A 327 4.03 6.03 21.63
C VAL A 327 4.74 5.90 20.27
N LYS A 328 6.09 5.85 20.25
CA LYS A 328 6.85 5.59 19.02
C LYS A 328 6.47 4.27 18.37
N ASP A 329 6.36 3.23 19.18
CA ASP A 329 5.95 1.91 18.73
C ASP A 329 4.53 1.92 18.12
N ARG A 330 3.56 2.64 18.73
CA ARG A 330 2.22 2.82 18.15
C ARG A 330 2.25 3.55 16.81
N VAL A 331 3.02 4.63 16.72
CA VAL A 331 3.20 5.39 15.47
C VAL A 331 3.73 4.49 14.36
N ASN A 332 4.84 3.81 14.64
CA ASN A 332 5.53 2.98 13.66
C ASN A 332 4.65 1.82 13.20
N THR A 333 4.03 1.11 14.15
CA THR A 333 3.15 -0.02 13.85
C THR A 333 1.95 0.44 13.04
N THR A 334 1.29 1.53 13.43
CA THR A 334 0.08 2.01 12.73
C THR A 334 0.41 2.38 11.28
N MET A 335 1.51 3.11 11.05
CA MET A 335 1.90 3.45 9.69
C MET A 335 2.28 2.21 8.88
N GLN A 336 3.04 1.29 9.47
CA GLN A 336 3.49 0.08 8.78
C GLN A 336 2.32 -0.83 8.40
N VAL A 337 1.37 -1.03 9.31
CA VAL A 337 0.24 -1.96 9.12
C VAL A 337 -0.81 -1.41 8.15
N TRP A 338 -1.21 -0.14 8.26
CA TRP A 338 -2.26 0.41 7.40
C TRP A 338 -1.75 1.05 6.12
N MET A 339 -0.59 1.72 6.16
CA MET A 339 -0.08 2.45 5.00
C MET A 339 0.97 1.64 4.24
N GLY A 340 1.51 0.55 4.81
CA GLY A 340 2.60 -0.20 4.20
C GLY A 340 3.91 0.59 4.13
N LEU A 341 4.05 1.63 4.96
CA LEU A 341 5.19 2.55 4.97
C LEU A 341 5.90 2.52 6.32
N THR A 342 7.23 2.55 6.28
CA THR A 342 8.04 2.63 7.49
C THR A 342 8.28 4.08 7.87
N MET A 343 7.91 4.44 9.10
CA MET A 343 8.17 5.77 9.65
C MET A 343 9.30 5.80 10.69
N ASN A 344 9.80 4.64 11.12
CA ASN A 344 10.79 4.53 12.20
C ASN A 344 12.11 5.26 11.90
N CYS A 345 12.57 5.32 10.64
CA CYS A 345 13.75 6.13 10.32
C CYS A 345 13.53 7.62 10.59
N ALA A 346 12.30 8.10 10.39
CA ALA A 346 11.90 9.49 10.58
C ALA A 346 11.96 9.96 12.04
N GLU A 347 12.17 9.05 13.00
CA GLU A 347 12.40 9.37 14.41
C GLU A 347 13.64 10.24 14.61
N CYS A 348 14.76 9.87 13.99
CA CYS A 348 16.05 10.50 14.25
C CYS A 348 16.44 11.52 13.17
N HIS A 349 15.99 11.32 11.93
CA HIS A 349 16.27 12.17 10.78
C HIS A 349 15.19 11.95 9.72
N SER A 350 14.99 12.86 8.76
CA SER A 350 14.03 12.62 7.67
C SER A 350 14.27 11.28 6.96
N HIS A 351 13.21 10.59 6.58
CA HIS A 351 13.29 9.24 6.05
C HIS A 351 14.14 9.18 4.77
N LYS A 352 14.97 8.12 4.64
CA LYS A 352 16.02 8.03 3.61
C LYS A 352 15.48 7.82 2.19
N TYR A 353 14.30 7.20 2.08
CA TYR A 353 13.73 6.78 0.78
C TYR A 353 12.34 7.37 0.55
N ASP A 354 11.43 7.19 1.50
CA ASP A 354 10.10 7.78 1.48
C ASP A 354 10.09 9.28 1.82
N PRO A 355 9.12 10.04 1.27
CA PRO A 355 9.01 11.50 1.46
C PRO A 355 8.37 11.82 2.81
N ILE A 356 8.99 11.39 3.91
CA ILE A 356 8.52 11.63 5.28
C ILE A 356 9.60 12.39 6.03
N THR A 357 9.30 13.64 6.40
CA THR A 357 10.21 14.45 7.20
C THR A 357 10.16 14.07 8.68
N GLN A 358 11.23 14.33 9.41
CA GLN A 358 11.21 14.17 10.88
C GLN A 358 10.12 15.03 11.53
N ALA A 359 9.88 16.24 11.01
CA ALA A 359 8.83 17.11 11.53
C ALA A 359 7.43 16.48 11.37
N GLU A 360 7.16 15.81 10.25
CA GLU A 360 5.91 15.08 10.03
C GLU A 360 5.79 13.86 10.95
N TYR A 361 6.90 13.16 11.22
CA TYR A 361 6.91 12.08 12.20
C TYR A 361 6.41 12.56 13.56
N TYR A 362 6.98 13.65 14.08
CA TYR A 362 6.59 14.14 15.40
C TYR A 362 5.20 14.81 15.43
N ARG A 363 4.70 15.31 14.29
CA ARG A 363 3.28 15.70 14.16
C ARG A 363 2.34 14.51 14.22
N PHE A 364 2.72 13.39 13.61
CA PHE A 364 1.94 12.16 13.68
C PHE A 364 2.01 11.52 15.07
N TYR A 365 3.19 11.56 15.71
CA TYR A 365 3.41 11.17 17.10
C TYR A 365 2.45 11.85 18.07
N ASP A 366 2.20 13.16 17.88
CA ASP A 366 1.32 13.94 18.76
C ASP A 366 -0.12 13.37 18.84
N PHE A 367 -0.63 12.74 17.77
CA PHE A 367 -1.95 12.08 17.80
C PHE A 367 -2.02 10.94 18.81
N PHE A 368 -0.95 10.15 18.93
CA PHE A 368 -0.89 9.01 19.85
C PHE A 368 -0.33 9.38 21.23
N ASN A 369 0.24 10.59 21.36
CA ASN A 369 0.85 11.10 22.58
C ASN A 369 -0.19 11.65 23.58
N GLN A 370 -1.32 10.96 23.73
CA GLN A 370 -2.45 11.36 24.56
C GLN A 370 -2.74 10.35 25.68
N THR A 371 -1.88 9.35 25.81
CA THR A 371 -2.02 8.21 26.73
C THR A 371 -1.14 8.39 27.98
N ALA A 372 -1.59 7.83 29.09
CA ALA A 372 -0.84 7.78 30.35
C ALA A 372 -0.09 6.45 30.49
N ASP A 373 0.70 6.08 29.48
CA ASP A 373 1.52 4.87 29.58
C ASP A 373 2.58 5.04 30.66
N VAL A 374 2.69 4.01 31.49
CA VAL A 374 3.61 3.93 32.61
C VAL A 374 4.10 2.50 32.71
N ASP A 375 5.30 2.33 33.23
CA ASP A 375 5.86 1.02 33.51
C ASP A 375 5.23 0.51 34.82
N THR A 376 4.33 -0.46 34.69
CA THR A 376 3.68 -1.12 35.82
C THR A 376 3.82 -2.63 35.70
N ASN A 377 3.94 -3.31 36.84
CA ASN A 377 4.04 -4.77 36.92
C ASN A 377 2.75 -5.52 36.55
N ASP A 378 1.76 -4.84 35.98
CA ASP A 378 0.47 -5.37 35.55
C ASP A 378 -0.02 -4.69 34.26
N ASP A 379 -1.07 -5.27 33.67
CA ASP A 379 -1.72 -4.77 32.44
C ASP A 379 -2.78 -3.67 32.71
N ALA A 380 -2.77 -3.04 33.89
CA ALA A 380 -3.79 -2.06 34.26
C ALA A 380 -3.78 -0.83 33.31
N PRO A 381 -4.94 -0.18 33.11
CA PRO A 381 -6.28 -0.61 33.54
C PRO A 381 -6.80 -1.80 32.70
N THR A 382 -7.58 -2.68 33.33
CA THR A 382 -8.19 -3.84 32.67
C THR A 382 -9.67 -3.59 32.34
N LEU A 383 -10.15 -4.23 31.28
CA LEU A 383 -11.58 -4.32 30.99
C LEU A 383 -12.14 -5.63 31.58
N PRO A 384 -13.26 -5.61 32.31
CA PRO A 384 -13.95 -6.83 32.67
C PRO A 384 -14.53 -7.45 31.39
N VAL A 385 -13.96 -8.59 30.98
CA VAL A 385 -14.33 -9.34 29.78
C VAL A 385 -14.98 -10.66 30.12
#